data_AF-A0A384KX45-F1
#
_entry.id   AF-A0A384KX45-F1
#
_cell.length_a   1.000
_cell.length_b   1.000
_cell.length_c   1.000
_cell.angle_alpha   90.00
_cell.angle_beta   90.00
_cell.angle_gamma   90.00
#
_symmetry.space_group_name_H-M   'P 1'
#
loop_
_entity.id
_entity.type
_entity.pdbx_description
1 polymer ?
#
loop_
_entity_poly.entity_id
_entity_poly.type
_entity_poly.pdbx_seq_one_letter_code
_entity_poly.pdbx_strand_id
1 'polypeptide(L)'
;MPPARERWDGLRPSEKPFTVVRFDESVPPTDASFATKQTEVDHPADAPDDCPDPSEELVAYDRVGRMVKRTDGPVAPSILF
;
A
#
# COMPACT_ATOMS: atom_id res chain seq x y z
N MET A 1 -3.57 6.84 -19.78
CA MET A 1 -3.45 6.30 -18.41
C MET A 1 -2.13 5.56 -18.35
N PRO A 2 -1.23 5.88 -17.42
CA PRO A 2 -0.02 5.08 -17.25
C PRO A 2 -0.44 3.63 -17.01
N PRO A 3 0.23 2.65 -17.64
CA PRO A 3 -0.07 1.24 -17.41
C PRO A 3 -0.01 0.95 -15.91
N ALA A 4 -0.96 0.15 -15.41
CA ALA A 4 -1.11 -0.13 -13.98
C ALA A 4 0.21 -0.58 -13.31
N ARG A 5 1.15 -1.16 -14.06
CA ARG A 5 2.50 -1.53 -13.61
C ARG A 5 3.35 -0.35 -13.13
N GLU A 6 3.45 0.73 -13.91
CA GLU A 6 4.26 1.91 -13.52
C GLU A 6 3.72 2.56 -12.24
N ARG A 7 2.40 2.45 -12.02
CA ARG A 7 1.75 2.90 -10.80
C ARG A 7 2.16 2.07 -9.58
N TRP A 8 2.22 0.75 -9.71
CA TRP A 8 2.61 -0.13 -8.61
C TRP A 8 4.10 -0.03 -8.28
N ASP A 9 4.96 0.18 -9.28
CA ASP A 9 6.39 0.45 -9.05
C ASP A 9 6.62 1.68 -8.18
N GLY A 10 5.81 2.74 -8.35
CA GLY A 10 5.88 3.95 -7.52
C GLY A 10 5.49 3.72 -6.04
N LEU A 11 4.80 2.62 -5.73
CA LEU A 11 4.42 2.29 -4.36
C LEU A 11 5.49 1.51 -3.62
N ARG A 12 6.45 0.90 -4.34
CA ARG A 12 7.55 0.14 -3.75
C ARG A 12 8.43 1.02 -2.85
N PRO A 13 9.10 0.44 -1.85
CA PRO A 13 10.05 1.18 -1.03
C PRO A 13 11.24 1.63 -1.89
N SER A 14 11.68 2.86 -1.71
CA SER A 14 12.84 3.46 -2.38
C SER A 14 13.96 3.78 -1.40
N GLU A 15 13.62 4.20 -0.19
CA GLU A 15 14.59 4.63 0.83
C GLU A 15 14.74 3.60 1.95
N LYS A 16 13.64 3.01 2.40
CA LYS A 16 13.61 2.07 3.52
C LYS A 16 13.20 0.67 3.07
N PRO A 17 13.37 -0.38 3.89
CA PRO A 17 13.03 -1.74 3.50
C PRO A 17 11.53 -2.00 3.30
N PHE A 18 10.64 -1.20 3.91
CA PHE A 18 9.19 -1.36 3.80
C PHE A 18 8.51 -0.05 3.45
N THR A 19 7.36 -0.16 2.79
CA THR A 19 6.53 0.96 2.33
C THR A 19 5.11 0.74 2.82
N VAL A 20 4.49 1.75 3.41
CA VAL A 20 3.09 1.73 3.82
C VAL A 20 2.28 2.39 2.72
N VAL A 21 1.33 1.64 2.18
CA VAL A 21 0.43 2.05 1.12
C VAL A 21 -0.98 2.11 1.67
N ARG A 22 -1.65 3.23 1.44
CA ARG A 22 -3.08 3.39 1.71
C ARG A 22 -3.89 3.00 0.50
N PHE A 23 -4.83 2.11 0.70
CA PHE A 23 -5.86 1.74 -0.26
C PHE A 23 -7.17 2.43 0.14
N ASP A 24 -7.85 3.07 -0.80
CA ASP A 24 -9.14 3.72 -0.54
C ASP A 24 -10.24 3.05 -1.37
N GLU A 25 -11.16 2.37 -0.70
CA GLU A 25 -12.30 1.68 -1.32
C GLU A 25 -13.35 2.64 -1.88
N SER A 26 -13.29 3.90 -1.46
CA SER A 26 -14.21 4.94 -1.92
C SER A 26 -14.02 5.26 -3.41
N VAL A 27 -12.87 4.89 -3.98
CA VAL A 27 -12.53 5.11 -5.39
C VAL A 27 -12.32 3.80 -6.14
N PRO A 28 -12.59 3.75 -7.46
CA PRO A 28 -12.40 2.53 -8.22
C PRO A 28 -10.91 2.15 -8.33
N PRO A 29 -10.56 0.85 -8.40
CA PRO A 29 -9.17 0.39 -8.43
C PRO A 29 -8.36 0.90 -9.63
N THR A 30 -9.04 1.33 -10.69
CA THR A 30 -8.44 1.96 -11.87
C THR A 30 -8.02 3.41 -11.64
N ASP A 31 -8.54 4.07 -10.60
CA ASP A 31 -8.18 5.45 -10.25
C ASP A 31 -6.83 5.49 -9.54
N ALA A 32 -5.97 6.46 -9.88
CA ALA A 32 -4.64 6.59 -9.30
C ALA A 32 -4.68 6.76 -7.77
N SER A 33 -5.75 7.35 -7.24
CA SER A 33 -5.94 7.62 -5.81
C SER A 33 -6.26 6.36 -5.00
N PHE A 34 -6.70 5.28 -5.65
CA PHE A 34 -7.04 4.00 -5.00
C PHE A 34 -5.89 3.42 -4.17
N ALA A 35 -4.63 3.71 -4.52
CA ALA A 35 -3.46 3.19 -3.86
C ALA A 35 -2.39 4.28 -3.83
N THR A 36 -2.04 4.75 -2.64
CA THR A 36 -1.13 5.88 -2.43
C THR A 36 -0.06 5.51 -1.42
N LYS A 37 1.20 5.79 -1.73
CA LYS A 37 2.33 5.58 -0.81
C LYS A 37 2.28 6.65 0.28
N GLN A 38 2.15 6.23 1.53
CA GLN A 38 2.05 7.12 2.69
C GLN A 38 3.42 7.40 3.31
N THR A 39 4.15 6.34 3.64
CA THR A 39 5.43 6.45 4.32
C THR A 39 6.28 5.21 4.06
N GLU A 40 7.57 5.29 4.37
CA GLU A 40 8.45 4.14 4.37
C GLU A 40 8.98 3.89 5.79
N VAL A 41 9.15 2.61 6.15
CA VAL A 41 9.51 2.19 7.50
C VAL A 41 10.61 1.13 7.48
N ASP A 42 11.37 1.07 8.58
CA ASP A 42 12.50 0.15 8.72
C ASP A 42 12.06 -1.24 9.19
N HIS A 43 10.98 -1.32 9.95
CA HIS A 43 10.36 -2.59 10.35
C HIS A 43 8.84 -2.58 10.10
N PRO A 44 8.23 -3.73 9.80
CA PRO A 44 6.78 -3.82 9.60
C PRO A 44 5.99 -3.47 10.88
N ALA A 45 6.61 -3.56 12.06
CA ALA A 45 6.00 -3.15 13.32
C ALA A 45 5.84 -1.62 13.42
N ASP A 46 6.63 -0.83 12.69
CA ASP A 46 6.51 0.63 12.64
C ASP A 46 5.34 1.09 11.74
N ALA A 47 4.82 0.18 10.90
CA ALA A 47 3.63 0.47 10.11
C ALA A 47 2.39 0.48 11.03
N PRO A 48 1.38 1.34 10.74
CA PRO A 48 0.17 1.43 11.55
C PRO A 48 -0.53 0.07 11.67
N ASP A 49 -1.04 -0.21 12.87
CA ASP A 49 -1.82 -1.42 13.18
C ASP A 49 -3.32 -1.24 12.92
N ASP A 50 -3.78 0.00 12.90
CA ASP A 50 -5.18 0.37 12.74
C ASP A 50 -5.33 1.44 11.66
N CYS A 51 -6.40 1.33 10.87
CA CYS A 51 -6.76 2.34 9.90
C CYS A 51 -7.94 3.15 10.46
N PRO A 52 -7.82 4.48 10.60
CA PRO A 52 -8.86 5.30 11.23
C PRO A 52 -10.15 5.35 10.40
N ASP A 53 -10.04 5.21 9.08
CA ASP A 53 -11.16 5.22 8.16
C ASP A 53 -11.51 3.80 7.72
N PRO A 54 -12.77 3.36 7.90
CA PRO A 54 -13.20 2.01 7.53
C PRO A 54 -13.28 1.79 6.02
N SER A 55 -13.27 2.88 5.23
CA SER A 55 -13.17 2.83 3.77
C SER A 55 -11.72 2.79 3.28
N GLU A 56 -10.75 2.88 4.19
CA GLU A 56 -9.33 2.87 3.88
C GLU A 56 -8.65 1.64 4.47
N GLU A 57 -7.63 1.13 3.79
CA GLU A 57 -6.80 0.03 4.27
C GLU A 57 -5.32 0.42 4.15
N LEU A 58 -4.57 0.27 5.24
CA LEU A 58 -3.13 0.50 5.27
C LEU A 58 -2.40 -0.83 5.19
N VAL A 59 -1.50 -0.93 4.21
CA VAL A 59 -0.74 -2.16 3.95
C VAL A 59 0.73 -1.86 3.81
N ALA A 60 1.54 -2.59 4.56
CA ALA A 60 2.98 -2.55 4.43
C ALA A 60 3.44 -3.60 3.41
N TYR A 61 4.22 -3.16 2.42
CA TYR A 61 4.91 -4.02 1.47
C TYR A 61 6.42 -3.97 1.68
N ASP A 62 7.09 -5.07 1.38
CA ASP A 62 8.55 -5.12 1.33
C ASP A 62 9.10 -4.66 -0.04
N ARG A 63 10.42 -4.64 -0.21
CA ARG A 63 11.09 -4.22 -1.46
C ARG A 63 10.69 -5.02 -2.69
N VAL A 64 10.35 -6.30 -2.56
CA VAL A 64 9.86 -7.11 -3.68
C VAL A 64 8.35 -6.95 -3.90
N GLY A 65 7.70 -6.07 -3.15
CA GLY A 65 6.28 -5.77 -3.27
C GLY A 65 5.36 -6.81 -2.63
N ARG A 66 5.83 -7.66 -1.70
CA ARG A 66 4.93 -8.58 -0.97
C ARG A 66 4.38 -7.90 0.25
N MET A 67 3.09 -8.13 0.48
CA MET A 67 2.40 -7.71 1.69
C MET A 67 3.03 -8.41 2.91
N VAL A 68 3.43 -7.63 3.90
CA VAL A 68 3.97 -8.12 5.17
C VAL A 68 3.08 -7.78 6.36
N LYS A 69 2.26 -6.74 6.25
CA LYS A 69 1.28 -6.33 7.26
C LYS A 69 0.13 -5.60 6.59
N ARG A 70 -1.08 -5.73 7.14
CA ARG A 70 -2.29 -5.00 6.72
C ARG A 70 -3.17 -4.66 7.91
N THR A 71 -3.96 -3.60 7.81
CA THR A 71 -4.94 -3.17 8.81
C THR A 71 -6.34 -3.59 8.37
N ASP A 72 -6.83 -4.75 8.82
CA ASP A 72 -8.19 -5.36 8.69
C ASP A 72 -9.02 -5.19 7.38
N GLY A 73 -8.47 -4.62 6.31
CA GLY A 73 -9.18 -4.39 5.05
C GLY A 73 -9.15 -5.62 4.11
N PRO A 74 -10.13 -5.71 3.19
CA PRO A 74 -10.17 -6.79 2.21
C PRO A 74 -9.62 -6.41 0.83
N VAL A 75 -9.18 -5.17 0.59
CA VAL A 75 -9.03 -4.62 -0.77
C VAL A 75 -7.62 -4.55 -1.31
N ALA A 76 -6.63 -4.51 -0.42
CA ALA A 76 -5.25 -4.44 -0.82
C ALA A 76 -4.78 -5.77 -1.44
N PRO A 77 -4.08 -5.72 -2.59
CA PRO A 77 -3.52 -6.91 -3.19
C PRO A 77 -2.38 -7.48 -2.32
N SER A 78 -2.24 -8.80 -2.24
CA SER A 78 -1.13 -9.39 -1.47
C SER A 78 0.26 -9.12 -2.09
N ILE A 79 0.32 -8.76 -3.37
CA ILE A 79 1.57 -8.50 -4.11
C ILE A 79 1.39 -7.33 -5.08
N LEU A 80 2.34 -6.40 -5.10
CA LEU A 80 2.48 -5.32 -6.08
C LEU A 80 3.31 -5.83 -7.27
N PHE A 81 2.66 -6.14 -8.40
CA PHE A 81 3.29 -6.71 -9.61
C PHE A 81 3.98 -5.68 -10.50
#